data_AF-A0A7C6BB40-F1
#
_entry.id   AF-A0A7C6BB40-F1
#
_cell.length_a   1.000
_cell.length_b   1.000
_cell.length_c   1.000
_cell.angle_alpha   90.00
_cell.angle_beta   90.00
_cell.angle_gamma   90.00
#
_symmetry.space_group_name_H-M   'P 1'
#
loop_
_entity.id
_entity.type
_entity.pdbx_description
1 polymer ?
#
loop_
_entity_poly.entity_id
_entity_poly.type
_entity_poly.pdbx_seq_one_letter_code
_entity_poly.pdbx_strand_id
1 'polypeptide(L)' 'MKIATACYPIDWMEGMGCYGDKLGGWVAEAAGQGAELLVFPEYAAMELAALEGRAVAGDLEASLRAVSARMAEV' A
#
# COMPACT_ATOMS: atom_id res chain seq x y z
N MET A 1 -20.65 -13.63 6.43
CA MET A 1 -19.21 -13.47 6.18
C MET A 1 -18.95 -13.32 4.70
N LYS A 2 -18.88 -12.07 4.24
CA LYS A 2 -18.41 -11.71 2.89
C LYS A 2 -16.96 -11.23 2.96
N ILE A 3 -16.09 -11.73 2.08
CA ILE A 3 -14.67 -11.36 2.02
C ILE A 3 -14.40 -10.70 0.67
N ALA A 4 -13.65 -9.59 0.68
CA ALA A 4 -13.17 -8.91 -0.51
C ALA A 4 -11.65 -9.07 -0.64
N THR A 5 -11.16 -9.07 -1.89
CA THR A 5 -9.73 -9.11 -2.21
C THR A 5 -9.38 -7.90 -3.07
N ALA A 6 -8.42 -7.10 -2.64
CA ALA A 6 -7.97 -5.93 -3.41
C ALA A 6 -7.03 -6.38 -4.53
N CYS A 7 -7.46 -6.29 -5.78
CA CYS A 7 -6.55 -6.38 -6.94
C CYS A 7 -6.05 -4.96 -7.28
N TYR A 8 -5.32 -4.35 -6.34
CA TYR A 8 -4.96 -2.94 -6.46
C TYR A 8 -3.75 -2.76 -7.40
N PRO A 9 -3.76 -1.75 -8.30
CA PRO A 9 -2.63 -1.43 -9.16
C PRO A 9 -1.53 -0.72 -8.37
N ILE A 10 -0.27 -0.87 -8.76
CA ILE A 10 0.83 -0.10 -8.16
C ILE A 10 0.82 1.34 -8.70
N ASP A 11 0.81 2.31 -7.80
CA ASP A 11 0.84 3.75 -8.08
C ASP A 11 2.04 4.43 -7.42
N TRP A 12 2.43 5.58 -7.95
CA TRP A 12 3.46 6.42 -7.34
C TRP A 12 2.87 7.22 -6.16
N MET A 13 3.52 7.17 -5.00
CA MET A 13 3.10 7.93 -3.81
C MET A 13 3.90 9.21 -3.66
N GLU A 14 3.22 10.35 -3.59
CA GLU A 14 3.84 11.65 -3.30
C GLU A 14 4.00 11.92 -1.79
N GLY A 15 3.33 11.13 -0.96
CA GLY A 15 3.38 11.25 0.49
C GLY A 15 2.60 10.14 1.21
N MET A 16 2.78 10.06 2.54
CA MET A 16 2.02 9.12 3.38
C MET A 16 0.50 9.33 3.30
N GLY A 17 0.05 10.57 3.09
CA GLY A 17 -1.36 10.88 2.91
C GLY A 17 -1.97 10.18 1.69
N CYS A 18 -1.29 10.22 0.53
CA CYS A 18 -1.73 9.54 -0.69
C CYS A 18 -1.90 8.04 -0.50
N TYR A 19 -0.97 7.42 0.24
CA TYR A 19 -1.04 6.00 0.57
C TYR A 19 -2.25 5.68 1.46
N GLY A 20 -2.48 6.49 2.51
CA GLY A 20 -3.65 6.38 3.38
C GLY A 20 -4.97 6.55 2.63
N ASP A 21 -5.07 7.57 1.78
CA ASP A 21 -6.26 7.86 0.97
C ASP A 21 -6.59 6.70 0.03
N LYS A 22 -5.56 6.13 -0.63
CA LYS A 22 -5.72 4.97 -1.51
C LYS A 22 -6.26 3.75 -0.75
N LEU A 23 -5.64 3.38 0.37
CA LEU A 23 -6.10 2.25 1.18
C LEU A 23 -7.51 2.49 1.72
N GLY A 24 -7.79 3.72 2.15
CA GLY A 24 -9.12 4.15 2.60
C GLY A 24 -10.19 3.96 1.52
N GLY A 25 -9.87 4.29 0.26
CA GLY A 25 -10.75 4.06 -0.88
C GLY A 25 -11.11 2.58 -1.08
N TRP A 26 -10.11 1.69 -1.05
CA TRP A 26 -10.33 0.24 -1.15
C TRP A 26 -11.18 -0.32 0.00
N VAL A 27 -10.92 0.13 1.23
CA VAL A 27 -11.71 -0.26 2.39
C VAL A 27 -13.16 0.23 2.26
N ALA A 28 -13.36 1.49 1.86
CA ALA A 28 -14.67 2.08 1.69
C ALA A 28 -15.49 1.35 0.60
N GLU A 29 -14.86 1.01 -0.53
CA GLU A 29 -15.51 0.25 -1.59
C GLU A 29 -15.92 -1.15 -1.11
N ALA A 30 -15.00 -1.89 -0.48
CA ALA A 30 -15.29 -3.22 0.04
C ALA A 30 -16.42 -3.21 1.09
N ALA A 31 -16.37 -2.26 2.03
CA ALA A 31 -17.40 -2.07 3.04
C ALA A 31 -18.74 -1.67 2.41
N GLY A 32 -18.74 -0.79 1.40
CA GLY A 32 -19.93 -0.40 0.63
C GLY A 32 -20.59 -1.58 -0.09
N GLN A 33 -19.81 -2.61 -0.43
CA GLN A 33 -20.31 -3.87 -0.99
C GLN A 33 -20.68 -4.91 0.09
N GLY A 34 -20.60 -4.57 1.38
CA GLY A 34 -20.94 -5.44 2.51
C GLY A 34 -19.87 -6.47 2.84
N ALA A 35 -18.60 -6.25 2.48
CA ALA A 35 -17.50 -7.09 2.93
C ALA A 35 -17.22 -6.88 4.42
N GLU A 36 -16.96 -7.96 5.14
CA GLU A 36 -16.59 -7.98 6.56
C GLU A 36 -15.08 -8.11 6.76
N LEU A 37 -14.36 -8.54 5.72
CA LEU A 37 -12.91 -8.62 5.67
C LEU A 37 -12.43 -8.21 4.27
N LEU A 38 -11.43 -7.33 4.21
CA LEU A 38 -10.69 -7.00 2.99
C LEU A 38 -9.25 -7.47 3.16
N VAL A 39 -8.74 -8.22 2.18
CA VAL A 39 -7.31 -8.59 2.12
C VAL A 39 -6.60 -7.77 1.05
N PHE A 40 -5.41 -7.27 1.41
CA PHE A 40 -4.50 -6.60 0.48
C PHE A 40 -3.42 -7.58 0.00
N PRO A 41 -2.87 -7.37 -1.21
CA PRO A 41 -1.68 -8.05 -1.71
C PRO A 41 -0.48 -7.94 -0.77
N GLU A 42 0.36 -8.97 -0.78
CA GLU A 42 1.58 -9.08 0.04
C GLU A 42 2.45 -7.81 -0.01
N TYR A 43 2.58 -7.23 -1.20
CA TYR A 43 3.45 -6.07 -1.44
C TYR A 43 2.73 -4.71 -1.39
N ALA A 44 1.58 -4.59 -0.71
CA ALA A 44 0.89 -3.30 -0.47
C ALA A 44 1.83 -2.18 -0.01
N ALA A 45 2.71 -2.48 0.95
CA ALA A 45 3.63 -1.50 1.50
C ALA A 45 4.77 -1.11 0.53
N MET A 46 4.99 -1.83 -0.58
CA MET A 46 6.09 -1.53 -1.50
C MET A 46 5.94 -0.17 -2.19
N GLU A 47 4.72 0.37 -2.27
CA GLU A 47 4.46 1.72 -2.80
C GLU A 47 5.13 2.82 -1.95
N LEU A 48 5.44 2.53 -0.68
CA LEU A 48 6.13 3.45 0.22
C LEU A 48 7.59 3.69 -0.18
N ALA A 49 8.18 2.83 -1.01
CA ALA A 49 9.52 3.07 -1.58
C ALA A 49 9.56 4.35 -2.44
N ALA A 50 8.41 4.79 -3.00
CA ALA A 50 8.31 6.04 -3.75
C ALA A 50 8.71 7.28 -2.92
N LEU A 51 8.55 7.21 -1.59
CA LEU A 51 8.86 8.32 -0.68
C LEU A 51 10.36 8.56 -0.52
N GLU A 52 11.20 7.57 -0.84
CA GLU A 52 12.67 7.70 -0.88
C GLU A 52 13.20 8.10 -2.27
N GLY A 53 12.29 8.42 -3.20
CA GLY A 53 12.61 8.90 -4.54
C GLY A 53 12.88 7.80 -5.57
N ARG A 54 12.96 8.21 -6.84
CA ARG A 54 13.00 7.30 -8.00
C ARG A 54 14.20 6.35 -8.01
N ALA A 55 15.34 6.78 -7.51
CA ALA A 55 16.54 5.94 -7.47
C ALA A 55 16.35 4.75 -6.52
N VAL A 56 15.72 4.96 -5.36
CA VAL A 56 15.42 3.91 -4.39
C VAL A 56 14.27 3.04 -4.87
N ALA A 57 13.17 3.64 -5.33
CA ALA A 57 12.00 2.91 -5.84
C ALA A 57 12.31 2.08 -7.10
N GLY A 58 13.32 2.46 -7.87
CA GLY A 58 13.78 1.74 -9.06
C GLY A 58 14.74 0.58 -8.77
N ASP A 59 15.22 0.45 -7.53
CA ASP A 59 16.12 -0.62 -7.09
C ASP A 59 15.42 -1.52 -6.06
N LEU A 60 15.41 -2.84 -6.33
CA LEU A 60 14.67 -3.80 -5.51
C LEU A 60 15.20 -3.87 -4.07
N GLU A 61 16.53 -3.96 -3.90
CA GLU A 61 17.12 -4.13 -2.58
C GLU A 61 16.99 -2.85 -1.75
N ALA A 62 17.20 -1.69 -2.38
CA ALA A 62 17.00 -0.39 -1.75
C ALA A 62 15.52 -0.18 -1.36
N SER A 63 14.57 -0.56 -2.23
CA SER A 63 13.14 -0.50 -1.94
C SER A 63 12.78 -1.35 -0.72
N LEU A 64 13.26 -2.59 -0.65
CA LEU A 64 12.99 -3.48 0.48
C LEU A 64 13.54 -2.90 1.80
N ARG A 65 14.75 -2.33 1.78
CA ARG A 65 15.34 -1.68 2.96
C ARG A 65 14.55 -0.45 3.38
N ALA A 66 14.16 0.40 2.43
CA ALA A 66 13.36 1.59 2.67
C ALA A 66 12.01 1.27 3.33
N VAL A 67 11.28 0.30 2.77
CA VAL A 67 9.97 -0.13 3.30
C VAL A 67 10.14 -0.77 4.69
N SER A 68 11.15 -1.61 4.87
CA SER A 68 11.45 -2.25 6.16
C SER A 68 11.75 -1.24 7.27
N ALA A 69 12.54 -0.20 6.96
CA ALA A 69 12.85 0.87 7.93
C ALA A 69 11.58 1.57 8.43
N ARG A 70 10.62 1.85 7.54
CA ARG A 70 9.34 2.51 7.90
C ARG A 70 8.43 1.62 8.73
N MET A 71 8.47 0.29 8.54
CA MET A 71 7.66 -0.64 9.34
C MET A 71 8.10 -0.69 10.81
N ALA A 72 9.36 -0.35 11.11
CA ALA A 72 9.85 -0.26 12.48
C ALA A 72 9.39 1.01 13.22
N GLU A 73 8.80 1.98 12.52
CA GLU A 73 8.33 3.26 13.06
C GLU A 73 6.85 3.22 13.51
N VAL A 74 6.15 2.10 13.29
CA VAL A 74 4.70 1.92 13.53
C VAL A 74 4.43 1.02 14.73
#